data_AF-A0A918IT95-F1
#
_entry.id   AF-A0A918IT95-F1
#
_cell.length_a   1.000
_cell.length_b   1.000
_cell.length_c   1.000
_cell.angle_alpha   90.00
_cell.angle_beta   90.00
_cell.angle_gamma   90.00
#
_symmetry.space_group_name_H-M   'P 1'
#
loop_
_entity.id
_entity.type
_entity.pdbx_description
1 polymer ?
#
loop_
_entity_poly.entity_id
_entity_poly.type
_entity_poly.pdbx_seq_one_letter_code
_entity_poly.pdbx_strand_id
1 'polypeptide(L)'
;MTPRQIEKIKTKIRSIRATLVAEKRKYGGFDDSRGLRYMPPELFIKIQDYKGGLTYLRWFDKNFNDDMGMPNFLFEWLIILFKTKNLKGAEEKAYQVFFANSYLFDKYFGRKIVPIEKYEYSNWAIPEFAEHFNYNSDQKELSDFTDWLKAFESSESFLRKKHNYIVTSKKLKNVNDMEARKQLLAELRQIESELN
;
A
#
# COMPACT_ATOMS: atom_id res chain seq x y z
N MET A 1 -12.15 -18.56 -11.60
CA MET A 1 -10.91 -19.24 -12.04
C MET A 1 -11.10 -20.74 -11.98
N THR A 2 -10.42 -21.50 -12.85
CA THR A 2 -10.43 -22.97 -12.80
C THR A 2 -9.42 -23.51 -11.77
N PRO A 3 -9.59 -24.75 -11.27
CA PRO A 3 -8.62 -25.37 -10.36
C PRO A 3 -7.18 -25.37 -10.91
N ARG A 4 -7.02 -25.60 -12.22
CA ARG A 4 -5.73 -25.55 -12.90
C ARG A 4 -5.09 -24.15 -12.87
N GLN A 5 -5.87 -23.08 -12.99
CA GLN A 5 -5.37 -21.71 -12.88
C GLN A 5 -4.92 -21.39 -11.44
N ILE A 6 -5.68 -21.85 -10.44
CA ILE A 6 -5.32 -21.71 -9.02
C ILE A 6 -3.99 -22.40 -8.75
N GLU A 7 -3.80 -23.64 -9.21
CA GLU A 7 -2.55 -24.38 -8.97
C GLU A 7 -1.34 -23.75 -9.67
N LYS A 8 -1.53 -23.15 -10.86
CA LYS A 8 -0.47 -22.34 -11.50
C LYS A 8 -0.06 -21.15 -10.64
N ILE A 9 -1.02 -20.43 -10.06
CA ILE A 9 -0.73 -19.28 -9.18
C ILE A 9 -0.01 -19.73 -7.91
N LYS A 10 -0.50 -20.80 -7.25
CA LYS A 10 0.18 -21.37 -6.08
C LYS A 10 1.62 -21.81 -6.40
N THR A 11 1.84 -22.39 -7.57
CA THR A 11 3.18 -22.77 -8.03
C THR A 11 4.08 -21.55 -8.22
N LYS A 12 3.56 -20.46 -8.81
CA LYS A 12 4.28 -19.19 -8.92
C LYS A 12 4.66 -18.62 -7.55
N ILE A 13 3.72 -18.60 -6.59
CA ILE A 13 3.98 -18.16 -5.21
C ILE A 13 5.09 -19.00 -4.57
N ARG A 14 5.04 -20.33 -4.67
CA ARG A 14 6.08 -21.23 -4.14
C ARG A 14 7.44 -20.95 -4.76
N SER A 15 7.50 -20.76 -6.08
CA SER A 15 8.73 -20.45 -6.80
C SER A 15 9.35 -19.13 -6.33
N ILE A 16 8.55 -18.06 -6.23
CA ILE A 16 9.02 -16.75 -5.75
C ILE A 16 9.63 -16.89 -4.34
N ARG A 17 8.92 -17.56 -3.43
CA ARG A 17 9.39 -17.76 -2.05
C ARG A 17 10.68 -18.57 -2.00
N ALA A 18 10.78 -19.63 -2.81
CA ALA A 18 11.99 -20.46 -2.87
C ALA A 18 13.19 -19.64 -3.38
N THR A 19 13.00 -18.78 -4.38
CA THR A 19 14.04 -17.88 -4.89
C THR A 19 14.51 -16.91 -3.80
N LEU A 20 13.61 -16.20 -3.12
CA LEU A 20 13.97 -15.25 -2.07
C LEU A 20 14.72 -15.93 -0.90
N VAL A 21 14.30 -17.13 -0.50
CA VAL A 21 15.00 -17.90 0.55
C VAL A 21 16.38 -18.35 0.08
N ALA A 22 16.51 -18.81 -1.17
CA ALA A 22 17.78 -19.23 -1.73
C ALA A 22 18.78 -18.06 -1.82
N GLU A 23 18.32 -16.88 -2.22
CA GLU A 23 19.12 -15.65 -2.24
C GLU A 23 19.59 -15.28 -0.84
N LYS A 24 18.68 -15.22 0.14
CA LYS A 24 19.04 -14.91 1.53
C LYS A 24 20.08 -15.88 2.08
N ARG A 25 19.95 -17.17 1.76
CA ARG A 25 20.91 -18.21 2.17
C ARG A 25 22.26 -18.04 1.47
N LYS A 26 22.28 -17.71 0.19
CA LYS A 26 23.50 -17.65 -0.63
C LYS A 26 24.28 -16.35 -0.43
N TYR A 27 23.59 -15.23 -0.31
CA TYR A 27 24.18 -13.88 -0.34
C TYR A 27 24.05 -13.13 0.99
N GLY A 28 23.29 -13.64 1.96
CA GLY A 28 22.99 -12.90 3.20
C GLY A 28 21.97 -11.77 3.00
N GLY A 29 21.52 -11.51 1.77
CA GLY A 29 20.54 -10.50 1.38
C GLY A 29 19.61 -10.99 0.28
N PHE A 30 18.78 -10.11 -0.26
CA PHE A 30 17.83 -10.40 -1.34
C PHE A 30 18.22 -9.60 -2.58
N ASP A 31 18.10 -10.21 -3.76
CA ASP A 31 18.25 -9.48 -5.02
C ASP A 31 16.89 -8.91 -5.42
N ASP A 32 16.69 -7.61 -5.20
CA ASP A 32 15.43 -6.93 -5.50
C ASP A 32 15.35 -6.36 -6.92
N SER A 33 16.32 -6.64 -7.80
CA SER A 33 16.33 -6.11 -9.17
C SER A 33 15.08 -6.48 -9.98
N ARG A 34 14.40 -7.57 -9.60
CA ARG A 34 13.20 -8.09 -10.25
C ARG A 34 11.89 -7.74 -9.53
N GLY A 35 11.95 -7.08 -8.37
CA GLY A 35 10.77 -6.75 -7.55
C GLY A 35 9.99 -7.96 -7.06
N LEU A 36 10.63 -9.13 -6.94
CA LEU A 36 9.95 -10.41 -6.63
C LEU A 36 9.22 -10.37 -5.29
N ARG A 37 9.68 -9.56 -4.34
CA ARG A 37 9.06 -9.43 -3.01
C ARG A 37 7.70 -8.71 -3.02
N TYR A 38 7.39 -7.95 -4.07
CA TYR A 38 6.11 -7.23 -4.15
C TYR A 38 5.01 -8.03 -4.87
N MET A 39 5.35 -9.10 -5.59
CA MET A 39 4.39 -9.86 -6.39
C MET A 39 3.40 -10.76 -5.59
N PRO A 40 3.78 -11.36 -4.44
CA PRO A 40 2.91 -12.37 -3.83
C PRO A 40 1.54 -11.88 -3.34
N PRO A 41 1.35 -10.68 -2.78
CA PRO A 41 0.03 -10.23 -2.32
C PRO A 41 -1.05 -10.24 -3.42
N GLU A 42 -0.78 -9.69 -4.60
CA GLU A 42 -1.64 -9.80 -5.79
C GLU A 42 -2.06 -11.25 -6.06
N LEU A 43 -1.08 -12.16 -6.06
CA LEU A 43 -1.30 -13.58 -6.35
C LEU A 43 -2.19 -14.25 -5.29
N PHE A 44 -2.00 -13.92 -4.01
CA PHE A 44 -2.84 -14.41 -2.91
C PHE A 44 -4.27 -13.87 -3.00
N ILE A 45 -4.45 -12.58 -3.29
CA ILE A 45 -5.78 -11.97 -3.48
C ILE A 45 -6.50 -12.65 -4.65
N LYS A 46 -5.80 -12.89 -5.77
CA LYS A 46 -6.36 -13.52 -6.96
C LYS A 46 -6.94 -14.91 -6.71
N ILE A 47 -6.31 -15.71 -5.85
CA ILE A 47 -6.81 -17.03 -5.42
C ILE A 47 -7.63 -16.98 -4.13
N GLN A 48 -7.89 -15.78 -3.59
CA GLN A 48 -8.59 -15.54 -2.32
C GLN A 48 -7.98 -16.26 -1.11
N ASP A 49 -6.67 -16.52 -1.14
CA ASP A 49 -5.92 -17.09 -0.01
C ASP A 49 -5.36 -15.98 0.87
N TYR A 50 -6.26 -15.28 1.56
CA TYR A 50 -5.90 -14.13 2.41
C TYR A 50 -5.06 -14.55 3.63
N LYS A 51 -5.25 -15.77 4.16
CA LYS A 51 -4.43 -16.29 5.26
C LYS A 51 -2.99 -16.56 4.83
N GLY A 52 -2.81 -17.14 3.64
CA GLY A 52 -1.49 -17.28 3.01
C GLY A 52 -0.84 -15.92 2.75
N GLY A 53 -1.62 -14.97 2.24
CA GLY A 53 -1.20 -13.57 2.05
C GLY A 53 -0.72 -12.91 3.34
N LEU A 54 -1.49 -13.01 4.42
CA LEU A 54 -1.10 -12.44 5.72
C LEU A 54 0.19 -13.07 6.26
N THR A 55 0.34 -14.39 6.10
CA THR A 55 1.57 -15.09 6.48
C THR A 55 2.77 -14.56 5.69
N TYR A 56 2.61 -14.31 4.39
CA TYR A 56 3.65 -13.72 3.57
C TYR A 56 3.98 -12.29 4.00
N LEU A 57 2.98 -11.46 4.26
CA LEU A 57 3.17 -10.06 4.64
C LEU A 57 3.87 -9.92 5.99
N ARG A 58 3.60 -10.80 6.95
CA ARG A 58 4.37 -10.87 8.21
C ARG A 58 5.84 -11.26 7.99
N TRP A 59 6.10 -12.15 7.04
CA TRP A 59 7.47 -12.47 6.65
C TRP A 59 8.14 -11.29 5.94
N PHE A 60 7.41 -10.59 5.06
CA PHE A 60 7.89 -9.39 4.36
C PHE A 60 8.30 -8.32 5.38
N ASP A 61 7.39 -7.95 6.28
CA ASP A 61 7.61 -6.94 7.32
C ASP A 61 8.84 -7.24 8.18
N LYS A 62 9.05 -8.52 8.56
CA LYS A 62 10.23 -8.94 9.31
C LYS A 62 11.55 -8.81 8.55
N ASN A 63 11.54 -8.97 7.22
CA ASN A 63 12.75 -9.02 6.41
C ASN A 63 13.06 -7.71 5.68
N PHE A 64 12.06 -6.82 5.58
CA PHE A 64 12.10 -5.56 4.83
C PHE A 64 11.39 -4.45 5.64
N ASN A 65 11.73 -4.32 6.92
CA ASN A 65 11.09 -3.37 7.83
C ASN A 65 11.44 -1.90 7.56
N ASP A 66 12.47 -1.66 6.76
CA ASP A 66 12.90 -0.36 6.25
C ASP A 66 12.28 -0.02 4.89
N ASP A 67 11.51 -0.94 4.30
CA ASP A 67 10.87 -0.76 3.02
C ASP A 67 9.54 0.00 3.16
N MET A 68 9.48 1.18 2.52
CA MET A 68 8.28 2.02 2.51
C MET A 68 7.14 1.44 1.66
N GLY A 69 7.43 0.46 0.79
CA GLY A 69 6.48 -0.23 -0.07
C GLY A 69 6.00 0.60 -1.26
N MET A 70 5.72 -0.09 -2.37
CA MET A 70 5.03 0.52 -3.52
C MET A 70 3.53 0.71 -3.21
N PRO A 71 2.87 1.80 -3.66
CA PRO A 71 1.47 2.06 -3.30
C PRO A 71 0.49 0.92 -3.64
N ASN A 72 0.66 0.25 -4.78
CA ASN A 72 -0.18 -0.91 -5.15
C ASN A 72 0.01 -2.07 -4.16
N PHE A 73 1.25 -2.36 -3.76
CA PHE A 73 1.56 -3.40 -2.78
C PHE A 73 0.97 -3.06 -1.41
N LEU A 74 1.03 -1.80 -0.99
CA LEU A 74 0.39 -1.34 0.24
C LEU A 74 -1.14 -1.50 0.20
N PHE A 75 -1.76 -1.24 -0.97
CA PHE A 75 -3.20 -1.45 -1.15
C PHE A 75 -3.58 -2.93 -1.07
N GLU A 76 -2.76 -3.82 -1.64
CA GLU A 76 -2.95 -5.27 -1.53
C GLU A 76 -2.78 -5.76 -0.09
N TRP A 77 -1.80 -5.20 0.64
CA TRP A 77 -1.63 -5.45 2.06
C TRP A 77 -2.89 -5.03 2.83
N LEU A 78 -3.41 -3.83 2.55
CA LEU A 78 -4.65 -3.30 3.12
C LEU A 78 -5.83 -4.28 2.92
N ILE A 79 -6.05 -4.76 1.68
CA ILE A 79 -7.09 -5.76 1.39
C ILE A 79 -6.91 -7.00 2.27
N ILE A 80 -5.69 -7.54 2.33
CA ILE A 80 -5.41 -8.78 3.06
C ILE A 80 -5.66 -8.60 4.57
N LEU A 81 -5.27 -7.46 5.16
CA LEU A 81 -5.52 -7.16 6.57
C LEU A 81 -7.01 -7.10 6.86
N PHE A 82 -7.78 -6.39 6.02
CA PHE A 82 -9.23 -6.32 6.15
C PHE A 82 -9.87 -7.71 6.03
N LYS A 83 -9.52 -8.47 4.98
CA LYS A 83 -10.08 -9.81 4.70
C LYS A 83 -9.72 -10.84 5.77
N THR A 84 -8.66 -10.60 6.54
CA THR A 84 -8.27 -11.42 7.70
C THR A 84 -8.77 -10.87 9.04
N LYS A 85 -9.67 -9.89 9.01
CA LYS A 85 -10.31 -9.25 10.18
C LYS A 85 -9.35 -8.50 11.10
N ASN A 86 -8.16 -8.14 10.61
CA ASN A 86 -7.26 -7.23 11.33
C ASN A 86 -7.62 -5.78 10.99
N LEU A 87 -8.74 -5.30 11.54
CA LEU A 87 -9.28 -3.98 11.22
C LEU A 87 -8.34 -2.85 11.65
N LYS A 88 -7.75 -2.92 12.85
CA LYS A 88 -6.77 -1.92 13.31
C LYS A 88 -5.62 -1.77 12.32
N GLY A 89 -4.99 -2.90 11.95
CA GLY A 89 -3.91 -2.87 10.96
C GLY A 89 -4.38 -2.41 9.58
N ALA A 90 -5.62 -2.72 9.18
CA ALA A 90 -6.18 -2.23 7.93
C ALA A 90 -6.36 -0.71 7.93
N GLU A 91 -6.86 -0.11 9.01
CA GLU A 91 -6.97 1.36 9.15
C GLU A 91 -5.59 2.02 9.05
N GLU A 92 -4.60 1.50 9.79
CA GLU A 92 -3.22 1.96 9.73
C GLU A 92 -2.66 1.88 8.30
N LYS A 93 -2.87 0.76 7.62
CA LYS A 93 -2.40 0.55 6.24
C LYS A 93 -3.13 1.45 5.26
N ALA A 94 -4.40 1.79 5.48
CA ALA A 94 -5.15 2.72 4.63
C ALA A 94 -4.55 4.14 4.67
N TYR A 95 -4.08 4.60 5.83
CA TYR A 95 -3.30 5.84 5.91
C TYR A 95 -2.01 5.75 5.10
N GLN A 96 -1.23 4.66 5.26
CA GLN A 96 0.01 4.47 4.52
C GLN A 96 -0.20 4.46 3.01
N VAL A 97 -1.28 3.82 2.52
CA VAL A 97 -1.67 3.87 1.11
C VAL A 97 -1.93 5.31 0.66
N PHE A 98 -2.73 6.06 1.42
CA PHE A 98 -3.07 7.44 1.09
C PHE A 98 -1.85 8.37 1.08
N PHE A 99 -0.90 8.17 2.00
CA PHE A 99 0.34 8.94 2.08
C PHE A 99 1.34 8.55 0.98
N ALA A 100 1.38 7.27 0.60
CA ALA A 100 2.23 6.80 -0.49
C ALA A 100 1.74 7.35 -1.84
N ASN A 101 0.42 7.36 -2.08
CA ASN A 101 -0.19 8.05 -3.21
C ASN A 101 -1.66 8.38 -2.92
N SER A 102 -1.94 9.69 -2.86
CA SER A 102 -3.22 10.24 -2.41
C SER A 102 -4.36 10.10 -3.44
N TYR A 103 -4.08 9.51 -4.60
CA TYR A 103 -5.01 9.38 -5.72
C TYR A 103 -5.54 7.94 -5.89
N LEU A 104 -4.95 6.95 -5.20
CA LEU A 104 -5.37 5.54 -5.33
C LEU A 104 -6.81 5.28 -4.90
N PHE A 105 -7.29 5.93 -3.84
CA PHE A 105 -8.66 5.72 -3.39
C PHE A 105 -9.66 6.29 -4.40
N ASP A 106 -9.40 7.49 -4.94
CA ASP A 106 -10.24 8.05 -6.00
C ASP A 106 -10.23 7.16 -7.23
N LYS A 107 -9.06 6.65 -7.65
CA LYS A 107 -8.94 5.67 -8.73
C LYS A 107 -9.73 4.40 -8.45
N TYR A 108 -9.62 3.84 -7.24
CA TYR A 108 -10.31 2.63 -6.81
C TYR A 108 -11.84 2.80 -6.90
N PHE A 109 -12.37 3.92 -6.42
CA PHE A 109 -13.80 4.23 -6.45
C PHE A 109 -14.29 4.77 -7.81
N GLY A 110 -13.45 4.82 -8.84
CA GLY A 110 -13.80 5.39 -10.14
C GLY A 110 -14.11 6.90 -10.10
N ARG A 111 -13.64 7.61 -9.07
CA ARG A 111 -13.81 9.06 -8.94
C ARG A 111 -12.80 9.78 -9.84
N LYS A 112 -13.13 11.01 -10.24
CA LYS A 112 -12.22 11.86 -11.01
C LYS A 112 -10.97 12.18 -10.17
N ILE A 113 -9.80 11.82 -10.67
CA ILE A 113 -8.53 12.24 -10.08
C ILE A 113 -8.33 13.73 -10.34
N VAL A 114 -8.15 14.50 -9.26
CA VAL A 114 -7.80 15.91 -9.32
C VAL A 114 -6.38 16.06 -8.76
N PRO A 115 -5.38 16.39 -9.61
CA PRO A 115 -4.01 16.60 -9.14
C PRO A 115 -3.96 17.63 -8.01
N ILE A 116 -3.22 17.31 -6.97
CA ILE A 116 -3.04 18.20 -5.81
C ILE A 116 -1.66 18.81 -5.94
N GLU A 117 -1.58 20.14 -5.92
CA GLU A 117 -0.30 20.86 -5.91
C GLU A 117 0.42 20.70 -4.57
N LYS A 118 0.95 19.51 -4.27
CA LYS A 118 1.64 19.15 -3.03
C LYS A 118 3.04 18.59 -3.31
N TYR A 119 3.86 18.51 -2.27
CA TYR A 119 5.13 17.81 -2.33
C TYR A 119 4.86 16.32 -2.59
N GLU A 120 5.51 15.78 -3.61
CA GLU A 120 5.46 14.38 -4.00
C GLU A 120 6.88 13.83 -3.87
N TYR A 121 7.07 12.92 -2.91
CA TYR A 121 8.41 12.46 -2.51
C TYR A 121 9.05 11.51 -3.55
N SER A 122 8.24 10.93 -4.44
CA SER A 122 8.66 10.02 -5.48
C SER A 122 7.73 10.08 -6.68
N ASN A 123 8.16 9.49 -7.79
CA ASN A 123 7.33 9.23 -8.98
C ASN A 123 6.16 8.26 -8.72
N TRP A 124 6.09 7.60 -7.56
CA TRP A 124 4.92 6.80 -7.19
C TRP A 124 3.83 7.64 -6.55
N ALA A 125 4.16 8.83 -6.05
CA ALA A 125 3.21 9.70 -5.35
C ALA A 125 2.39 10.61 -6.28
N ILE A 126 2.70 10.61 -7.58
CA ILE A 126 2.08 11.43 -8.63
C ILE A 126 0.76 10.79 -9.14
N PRO A 127 -0.17 11.56 -9.71
CA PRO A 127 -1.46 11.02 -10.18
C PRO A 127 -1.32 10.00 -11.31
N GLU A 128 -0.34 10.15 -12.20
CA GLU A 128 -0.09 9.26 -13.35
C GLU A 128 0.20 7.82 -12.89
N PHE A 129 0.83 7.63 -11.73
CA PHE A 129 1.07 6.29 -11.19
C PHE A 129 -0.24 5.52 -10.95
N ALA A 130 -1.31 6.23 -10.53
CA ALA A 130 -2.60 5.61 -10.26
C ALA A 130 -3.30 5.10 -11.52
N GLU A 131 -2.88 5.52 -12.73
CA GLU A 131 -3.47 5.03 -13.98
C GLU A 131 -3.29 3.52 -14.16
N HIS A 132 -2.18 2.98 -13.66
CA HIS A 132 -1.81 1.57 -13.74
C HIS A 132 -2.39 0.71 -12.59
N PHE A 133 -3.26 1.28 -11.76
CA PHE A 133 -3.87 0.57 -10.66
C PHE A 133 -4.98 -0.39 -11.14
N ASN A 134 -4.88 -1.65 -10.74
CA ASN A 134 -5.70 -2.75 -11.30
C ASN A 134 -6.94 -3.12 -10.46
N TYR A 135 -7.14 -2.48 -9.31
CA TYR A 135 -8.31 -2.73 -8.47
C TYR A 135 -9.37 -1.65 -8.63
N ASN A 136 -10.65 -2.02 -8.51
CA ASN A 136 -11.77 -1.09 -8.54
C ASN A 136 -12.90 -1.53 -7.61
N SER A 137 -13.79 -0.60 -7.27
CA SER A 137 -14.92 -0.81 -6.35
C SER A 137 -16.00 -1.74 -6.87
N ASP A 138 -16.01 -2.07 -8.17
CA ASP A 138 -17.05 -2.92 -8.78
C ASP A 138 -16.69 -4.42 -8.70
N GLN A 139 -15.49 -4.74 -8.20
CA GLN A 139 -15.06 -6.12 -7.96
C GLN A 139 -15.90 -6.78 -6.86
N LYS A 140 -16.79 -7.70 -7.27
CA LYS A 140 -17.73 -8.39 -6.37
C LYS A 140 -17.04 -9.03 -5.17
N GLU A 141 -15.87 -9.62 -5.37
CA GLU A 141 -15.08 -10.28 -4.34
C GLU A 141 -14.53 -9.32 -3.26
N LEU A 142 -14.53 -8.01 -3.53
CA LEU A 142 -14.08 -6.95 -2.63
C LEU A 142 -15.21 -6.06 -2.12
N SER A 143 -16.48 -6.38 -2.37
CA SER A 143 -17.63 -5.53 -2.00
C SER A 143 -17.67 -5.13 -0.51
N ASP A 144 -17.48 -6.08 0.39
CA ASP A 144 -17.33 -5.85 1.83
C ASP A 144 -16.17 -4.90 2.19
N PHE A 145 -15.04 -5.03 1.49
CA PHE A 145 -13.89 -4.15 1.64
C PHE A 145 -14.19 -2.76 1.08
N THR A 146 -14.89 -2.67 -0.05
CA THR A 146 -15.33 -1.41 -0.66
C THR A 146 -16.21 -0.62 0.31
N ASP A 147 -17.21 -1.27 0.90
CA ASP A 147 -18.13 -0.65 1.85
C ASP A 147 -17.38 -0.16 3.10
N TRP A 148 -16.49 -0.99 3.65
CA TRP A 148 -15.65 -0.60 4.78
C TRP A 148 -14.74 0.58 4.45
N LEU A 149 -14.03 0.54 3.31
CA LEU A 149 -13.09 1.60 2.94
C LEU A 149 -13.83 2.92 2.72
N LYS A 150 -15.02 2.88 2.12
CA LYS A 150 -15.87 4.06 1.93
C LYS A 150 -16.32 4.67 3.26
N ALA A 151 -16.73 3.83 4.22
CA ALA A 151 -17.10 4.27 5.56
C ALA A 151 -15.87 4.85 6.30
N PHE A 152 -14.72 4.19 6.21
CA PHE A 152 -13.48 4.64 6.83
C PHE A 152 -12.97 5.96 6.25
N GLU A 153 -13.01 6.15 4.92
CA GLU A 153 -12.61 7.42 4.27
C GLU A 153 -13.49 8.60 4.71
N SER A 154 -14.73 8.30 5.11
CA SER A 154 -15.70 9.28 5.61
C SER A 154 -15.59 9.54 7.12
N SER A 155 -14.74 8.80 7.83
CA SER A 155 -14.56 8.95 9.28
C SER A 155 -13.80 10.23 9.61
N GLU A 156 -14.11 10.81 10.77
CA GLU A 156 -13.46 12.04 11.24
C GLU A 156 -11.93 11.86 11.40
N SER A 157 -11.51 10.69 11.90
CA SER A 157 -10.09 10.37 12.07
C SER A 157 -9.36 10.38 10.72
N PHE A 158 -9.95 9.77 9.70
CA PHE A 158 -9.37 9.74 8.37
C PHE A 158 -9.30 11.12 7.74
N LEU A 159 -10.42 11.85 7.77
CA LEU A 159 -10.52 13.20 7.20
C LEU A 159 -9.54 14.17 7.86
N ARG A 160 -9.37 14.10 9.19
CA ARG A 160 -8.42 14.94 9.93
C ARG A 160 -6.96 14.65 9.53
N LYS A 161 -6.55 13.39 9.49
CA LYS A 161 -5.18 13.01 9.08
C LYS A 161 -4.92 13.32 7.60
N LYS A 162 -5.89 13.06 6.72
CA LYS A 162 -5.85 13.46 5.30
C LYS A 162 -5.63 14.96 5.15
N HIS A 163 -6.43 15.77 5.86
CA HIS A 163 -6.30 17.23 5.83
C HIS A 163 -4.91 17.68 6.27
N ASN A 164 -4.42 17.20 7.42
CA ASN A 164 -3.12 17.58 7.96
C ASN A 164 -1.98 17.21 7.00
N TYR A 165 -1.99 15.98 6.49
CA TYR A 165 -1.00 15.54 5.50
C TYR A 165 -1.00 16.45 4.27
N ILE A 166 -2.16 16.70 3.65
CA ILE A 166 -2.24 17.53 2.43
C ILE A 166 -1.79 18.98 2.69
N VAL A 167 -2.20 19.59 3.80
CA VAL A 167 -1.78 20.96 4.14
C VAL A 167 -0.27 21.03 4.33
N THR A 168 0.31 20.10 5.07
CA THR A 168 1.75 20.08 5.36
C THR A 168 2.56 19.77 4.09
N SER A 169 2.11 18.84 3.24
CA SER A 169 2.72 18.57 1.94
C SER A 169 2.64 19.75 0.97
N LYS A 170 1.54 20.54 0.99
CA LYS A 170 1.44 21.78 0.21
C LYS A 170 2.44 22.83 0.65
N LYS A 171 2.59 23.05 1.97
CA LYS A 171 3.61 23.95 2.53
C LYS A 171 5.02 23.50 2.12
N LEU A 172 5.29 22.19 2.23
CA LEU A 172 6.60 21.60 1.91
C LEU A 172 6.99 21.73 0.42
N LYS A 173 6.02 21.84 -0.49
CA LYS A 173 6.28 22.06 -1.93
C LYS A 173 6.92 23.43 -2.19
N ASN A 174 6.49 24.45 -1.45
CA ASN A 174 6.79 25.85 -1.74
C ASN A 174 7.81 26.46 -0.76
N VAL A 175 8.33 25.68 0.20
CA VAL A 175 9.29 26.16 1.20
C VAL A 175 10.71 26.14 0.64
N ASN A 176 11.37 27.30 0.70
CA ASN A 176 12.77 27.46 0.31
C ASN A 176 13.72 27.47 1.51
N ASP A 177 13.22 27.84 2.70
CA ASP A 177 14.00 27.85 3.93
C ASP A 177 14.27 26.41 4.42
N MET A 178 15.54 26.11 4.71
CA MET A 178 15.99 24.76 5.04
C MET A 178 15.50 24.30 6.42
N GLU A 179 15.44 25.18 7.41
CA GLU A 179 14.97 24.81 8.74
C GLU A 179 13.45 24.60 8.76
N ALA A 180 12.69 25.47 8.11
CA ALA A 180 11.26 25.28 7.90
C ALA A 180 10.97 24.00 7.10
N ARG A 181 11.78 23.68 6.08
CA ARG A 181 11.69 22.40 5.35
C ARG A 181 11.89 21.21 6.28
N LYS A 182 12.92 21.23 7.12
CA LYS A 182 13.22 20.17 8.08
C LYS A 182 12.10 19.97 9.10
N GLN A 183 11.50 21.06 9.58
CA GLN A 183 10.34 21.03 10.48
C GLN A 183 9.12 20.39 9.80
N LEU A 184 8.79 20.82 8.58
CA LEU A 184 7.65 20.25 7.82
C LEU A 184 7.85 18.75 7.50
N LEU A 185 9.08 18.33 7.21
CA LEU A 185 9.41 16.90 7.04
C LEU A 185 9.26 16.11 8.35
N ALA A 186 9.62 16.71 9.49
CA ALA A 186 9.40 16.09 10.80
C ALA A 186 7.90 15.98 11.12
N GLU A 187 7.11 17.01 10.79
CA GLU A 187 5.66 17.01 10.96
C GLU A 187 4.97 15.92 10.11
N LEU A 188 5.37 15.75 8.84
CA LEU A 188 4.88 14.65 8.01
C LEU A 188 5.20 13.27 8.61
N ARG A 189 6.44 13.07 9.08
CA ARG A 189 6.82 11.83 9.77
C ARG A 189 6.01 11.61 11.05
N GLN A 190 5.68 12.66 11.78
CA GLN A 190 4.85 12.55 12.96
C GLN A 190 3.43 12.09 12.59
N ILE A 191 2.81 12.72 11.59
CA ILE A 191 1.49 12.33 11.06
C ILE A 191 1.46 10.85 10.65
N GLU A 192 2.55 10.37 10.02
CA GLU A 192 2.76 8.97 9.63
C GLU A 192 3.02 8.02 10.81
N SER A 193 3.69 8.49 11.87
CA SER A 193 4.03 7.67 13.04
C SER A 193 2.90 7.56 14.08
N GLU A 194 1.94 8.49 14.07
CA GLU A 194 0.74 8.50 14.93
C GLU A 194 -0.30 7.44 14.49
N LEU A 195 0.16 6.31 13.96
CA LEU A 195 -0.66 5.16 13.57
C LEU A 195 -0.77 4.11 14.68
N ASN A 196 -0.17 4.36 15.86
CA ASN A 196 -0.15 3.43 17.00
C ASN A 196 -1.32 3.60 17.98
#